data_AF-A0A135RW08-F1
#
_entry.id   AF-A0A135RW08-F1
#
_cell.length_a   1.000
_cell.length_b   1.000
_cell.length_c   1.000
_cell.angle_alpha   90.00
_cell.angle_beta   90.00
_cell.angle_gamma   90.00
#
_symmetry.space_group_name_H-M   'P 1'
#
loop_
_entity.id
_entity.type
_entity.pdbx_description
1 polymer ?
#
loop_
_entity_poly.entity_id
_entity_poly.type
_entity_poly.pdbx_seq_one_letter_code
_entity_poly.pdbx_strand_id
1 'polypeptide(L)'
;MNDTERPVRLGNLSGSLRGRFRRIGLMEDLNESIQETEDAISSTPEPKSPQQRSRLTMFKHIEEAVKYLRESLAELSNDDDTGRAVTLDNLATALDDRSQLGSQLADVEESIQLVREALSITSDSHPSRARKLGSLGMMLERKFNRTKKDFRYRDEAKRIFLLALNSANGDIASRVTAGLIYISASSLRTDGCEMYNVAKTLMELIQLWIPLSLKPSDKQYFLSSVVGLSSNAAAISLEIGESPLSAGMKADAHRLIHNSVISEILINGLCHINAQRIVNVPQCSYDMPKTS
;
A
#
# COMPACT_ATOMS: atom_id res chain seq x y z
N MET A 1 0.07 -30.79 -33.29
CA MET A 1 -1.18 -30.90 -32.50
C MET A 1 -1.09 -29.91 -31.35
N ASN A 2 -1.88 -28.85 -31.38
CA ASN A 2 -1.91 -27.84 -30.31
C ASN A 2 -2.71 -28.45 -29.15
N ASP A 3 -2.05 -28.76 -28.05
CA ASP A 3 -2.66 -29.37 -26.86
C ASP A 3 -3.44 -28.31 -26.07
N THR A 4 -4.67 -28.05 -26.52
CA THR A 4 -5.59 -27.03 -25.98
C THR A 4 -5.96 -27.24 -24.52
N GLU A 5 -5.69 -28.42 -23.96
CA GLU A 5 -5.99 -28.78 -22.57
C GLU A 5 -4.79 -28.61 -21.62
N ARG A 6 -3.57 -28.46 -22.16
CA ARG A 6 -2.35 -28.26 -21.35
C ARG A 6 -2.50 -27.09 -20.36
N PRO A 7 -3.00 -25.90 -20.74
CA PRO A 7 -3.15 -24.79 -19.80
C PRO A 7 -4.15 -25.07 -18.67
N VAL A 8 -5.19 -25.88 -18.94
CA VAL A 8 -6.17 -26.28 -17.92
C VAL A 8 -5.55 -27.23 -16.91
N ARG A 9 -4.73 -28.20 -17.37
CA ARG A 9 -3.99 -29.12 -16.50
C ARG A 9 -3.00 -28.37 -15.60
N LEU A 10 -2.26 -27.42 -16.16
CA LEU A 10 -1.31 -26.60 -15.42
C LEU A 10 -1.99 -25.68 -14.39
N GLY A 11 -3.13 -25.09 -14.75
CA GLY A 11 -3.93 -24.29 -13.80
C GLY A 11 -4.45 -25.11 -12.61
N ASN A 12 -4.87 -26.35 -12.85
CA ASN A 12 -5.32 -27.26 -11.79
C ASN A 12 -4.15 -27.74 -10.89
N LEU A 13 -2.97 -27.94 -11.48
CA LEU A 13 -1.74 -28.28 -10.75
C LEU A 13 -1.29 -27.12 -9.85
N SER A 14 -1.23 -25.91 -10.40
CA SER A 14 -0.95 -24.67 -9.64
C SER A 14 -1.93 -24.48 -8.47
N GLY A 15 -3.23 -24.70 -8.70
CA GLY A 15 -4.25 -24.66 -7.64
C GLY A 15 -3.99 -25.65 -6.51
N SER A 16 -3.51 -26.85 -6.84
CA SER A 16 -3.20 -27.93 -5.89
C SER A 16 -1.91 -27.66 -5.10
N LEU A 17 -0.84 -27.21 -5.77
CA LEU A 17 0.43 -26.84 -5.16
C LEU A 17 0.28 -25.66 -4.19
N ARG A 18 -0.47 -24.62 -4.58
CA ARG A 18 -0.84 -23.51 -3.70
C ARG A 18 -1.64 -23.95 -2.48
N GLY A 19 -2.53 -24.93 -2.65
CA GLY A 19 -3.28 -25.55 -1.54
C GLY A 19 -2.36 -26.28 -0.55
N ARG A 20 -1.35 -26.98 -1.06
CA ARG A 20 -0.34 -27.68 -0.26
C ARG A 20 0.59 -26.72 0.47
N PHE A 21 1.07 -25.66 -0.18
CA PHE A 21 1.85 -24.59 0.45
C PHE A 21 1.10 -23.95 1.63
N ARG A 22 -0.19 -23.60 1.48
CA ARG A 22 -0.98 -23.03 2.58
C ARG A 22 -1.08 -23.94 3.79
N ARG A 23 -0.98 -25.26 3.59
CA ARG A 23 -1.13 -26.27 4.65
C ARG A 23 0.20 -26.63 5.30
N ILE A 24 1.29 -26.66 4.54
CA ILE A 24 2.58 -27.25 4.98
C ILE A 24 3.73 -26.22 4.97
N GLY A 25 3.60 -25.10 4.24
CA GLY A 25 4.56 -24.00 4.23
C GLY A 25 5.87 -24.26 3.48
N LEU A 26 5.88 -25.24 2.56
CA LEU A 26 7.04 -25.57 1.72
C LEU A 26 7.17 -24.59 0.55
N MET A 27 8.25 -23.82 0.51
CA MET A 27 8.44 -22.76 -0.48
C MET A 27 8.65 -23.29 -1.89
N GLU A 28 9.16 -24.52 -2.01
CA GLU A 28 9.32 -25.23 -3.27
C GLU A 28 7.99 -25.39 -4.00
N ASP A 29 6.90 -25.69 -3.27
CA ASP A 29 5.55 -25.83 -3.83
C ASP A 29 4.98 -24.51 -4.38
N LEU A 30 5.34 -23.39 -3.74
CA LEU A 30 4.91 -22.08 -4.20
C LEU A 30 5.66 -21.67 -5.46
N ASN A 31 6.98 -21.93 -5.51
CA ASN A 31 7.81 -21.65 -6.69
C ASN A 31 7.40 -22.52 -7.89
N GLU A 32 7.13 -23.81 -7.68
CA GLU A 32 6.63 -24.72 -8.72
C GLU A 32 5.23 -24.30 -9.19
N SER A 33 4.35 -23.88 -8.28
CA SER A 33 3.03 -23.33 -8.65
C SER A 33 3.12 -22.08 -9.52
N ILE A 34 4.11 -21.22 -9.29
CA ILE A 34 4.33 -19.99 -10.06
C ILE A 34 4.87 -20.35 -11.45
N GLN A 35 5.90 -21.19 -11.52
CA GLN A 35 6.49 -21.62 -12.79
C GLN A 35 5.45 -22.30 -13.70
N GLU A 36 4.61 -23.19 -13.14
CA GLU A 36 3.56 -23.86 -13.92
C GLU A 36 2.44 -22.89 -14.34
N THR A 37 2.22 -21.81 -13.60
CA THR A 37 1.29 -20.75 -13.99
C THR A 37 1.89 -19.91 -15.12
N GLU A 38 3.18 -19.61 -15.07
CA GLU A 38 3.92 -18.89 -16.11
C GLU A 38 3.99 -19.72 -17.42
N ASP A 39 4.22 -21.03 -17.32
CA ASP A 39 4.23 -21.96 -18.46
C ASP A 39 2.83 -22.14 -19.09
N ALA A 40 1.78 -22.10 -18.27
CA ALA A 40 0.40 -22.08 -18.76
C ALA A 40 0.07 -20.76 -19.49
N ILE A 41 0.61 -19.64 -19.01
CA ILE A 41 0.43 -18.33 -19.62
C ILE A 41 1.21 -18.23 -20.94
N SER A 42 2.44 -18.72 -21.00
CA SER A 42 3.29 -18.68 -22.20
C SER A 42 2.80 -19.60 -23.32
N SER A 43 2.09 -20.68 -22.98
CA SER A 43 1.47 -21.62 -23.93
C SER A 43 0.07 -21.23 -24.42
N THR A 44 -0.51 -20.13 -23.93
CA THR A 44 -1.83 -19.67 -24.35
C THR A 44 -1.70 -18.46 -25.30
N PRO A 45 -2.09 -18.55 -26.60
CA PRO A 45 -1.85 -17.46 -27.56
C PRO A 45 -2.64 -16.19 -27.31
N GLU A 46 -3.67 -16.19 -26.46
CA GLU A 46 -4.34 -14.96 -26.04
C GLU A 46 -4.83 -14.98 -24.58
N PRO A 47 -4.59 -13.90 -23.82
CA PRO A 47 -5.09 -13.73 -22.46
C PRO A 47 -6.63 -13.59 -22.43
N LYS A 48 -7.29 -14.60 -21.85
CA LYS A 48 -8.75 -14.84 -21.90
C LYS A 48 -9.62 -13.87 -21.07
N SER A 49 -9.04 -13.05 -20.17
CA SER A 49 -9.79 -12.05 -19.40
C SER A 49 -9.14 -10.66 -19.41
N PRO A 50 -9.92 -9.56 -19.34
CA PRO A 50 -9.38 -8.20 -19.21
C PRO A 50 -8.44 -8.01 -18.02
N GLN A 51 -8.70 -8.70 -16.90
CA GLN A 51 -7.86 -8.66 -15.71
C GLN A 51 -6.51 -9.35 -15.94
N GLN A 52 -6.47 -10.47 -16.66
CA GLN A 52 -5.22 -11.14 -17.05
C GLN A 52 -4.41 -10.28 -18.02
N ARG A 53 -5.07 -9.67 -19.03
CA ARG A 53 -4.41 -8.71 -19.93
C ARG A 53 -3.75 -7.57 -19.18
N SER A 54 -4.51 -6.92 -18.30
CA SER A 54 -4.01 -5.81 -17.48
C SER A 54 -2.81 -6.23 -16.62
N ARG A 55 -2.84 -7.42 -16.01
CA ARG A 55 -1.71 -7.97 -15.24
C ARG A 55 -0.48 -8.24 -16.09
N LEU A 56 -0.62 -8.86 -17.27
CA LEU A 56 0.51 -9.08 -18.18
C LEU A 56 1.11 -7.76 -18.67
N THR A 57 0.27 -6.79 -19.03
CA THR A 57 0.73 -5.45 -19.42
C THR A 57 1.48 -4.76 -18.28
N MET A 58 0.94 -4.82 -17.06
CA MET A 58 1.58 -4.25 -15.88
C MET A 58 2.93 -4.93 -15.60
N PHE A 59 2.98 -6.25 -15.66
CA PHE A 59 4.21 -7.02 -15.48
C PHE A 59 5.29 -6.60 -16.48
N LYS A 60 4.92 -6.51 -17.77
CA LYS A 60 5.84 -6.05 -18.83
C LYS A 60 6.37 -4.64 -18.56
N HIS A 61 5.51 -3.69 -18.18
CA HIS A 61 5.96 -2.33 -17.85
C HIS A 61 6.90 -2.30 -16.64
N ILE A 62 6.66 -3.14 -15.63
CA ILE A 62 7.54 -3.23 -14.47
C ILE A 62 8.90 -3.84 -14.86
N GLU A 63 8.93 -4.86 -15.71
CA GLU A 63 10.20 -5.41 -16.22
C GLU A 63 11.01 -4.38 -17.00
N GLU A 64 10.36 -3.62 -17.87
CA GLU A 64 10.98 -2.52 -18.62
C GLU A 64 11.50 -1.43 -17.66
N ALA A 65 10.71 -1.06 -16.64
CA ALA A 65 11.12 -0.09 -15.64
C ALA A 65 12.34 -0.57 -14.82
N VAL A 66 12.34 -1.82 -14.36
CA VAL A 66 13.49 -2.42 -13.64
C VAL A 66 14.74 -2.41 -14.50
N LYS A 67 14.63 -2.77 -15.78
CA LYS A 67 15.76 -2.74 -16.71
C LYS A 67 16.30 -1.31 -16.86
N TYR A 68 15.43 -0.35 -17.17
CA TYR A 68 15.82 1.05 -17.36
C TYR A 68 16.46 1.65 -16.09
N LEU A 69 15.90 1.37 -14.91
CA LEU A 69 16.42 1.88 -13.64
C LEU A 69 17.79 1.27 -13.30
N ARG A 70 18.04 0.02 -13.67
CA ARG A 70 19.37 -0.61 -13.52
C ARG A 70 20.41 -0.01 -14.47
N GLU A 71 20.03 0.21 -15.73
CA GLU A 71 20.89 0.88 -16.72
C GLU A 71 21.21 2.31 -16.28
N SER A 72 20.19 3.08 -15.89
CA SER A 72 20.36 4.43 -15.34
C SER A 72 21.28 4.44 -14.12
N LEU A 73 21.13 3.50 -13.18
CA LEU A 73 21.98 3.43 -12.00
C LEU A 73 23.45 3.14 -12.34
N ALA A 74 23.72 2.40 -13.42
CA ALA A 74 25.07 2.10 -13.90
C ALA A 74 25.72 3.29 -14.64
N GLU A 75 24.90 4.17 -15.23
CA GLU A 75 25.37 5.36 -15.95
C GLU A 75 25.57 6.59 -15.05
N LEU A 76 25.02 6.57 -13.83
CA LEU A 76 25.18 7.67 -12.88
C LEU A 76 26.63 7.84 -12.45
N SER A 77 27.09 9.10 -12.44
CA SER A 77 28.39 9.46 -11.87
C SER A 77 28.42 9.18 -10.38
N ASN A 78 29.60 8.82 -9.85
CA ASN A 78 29.80 8.60 -8.42
C ASN A 78 29.55 9.85 -7.55
N ASP A 79 29.53 11.04 -8.16
CA ASP A 79 29.34 12.32 -7.44
C ASP A 79 27.86 12.76 -7.38
N ASP A 80 26.94 12.07 -8.06
CA ASP A 80 25.49 12.40 -8.04
C ASP A 80 24.74 11.58 -6.98
N ASP A 81 25.02 11.89 -5.71
CA ASP A 81 24.38 11.26 -4.56
C ASP A 81 22.86 11.42 -4.55
N THR A 82 22.35 12.57 -5.02
CA THR A 82 20.90 12.83 -5.03
C THR A 82 20.20 12.01 -6.09
N GLY A 83 20.72 12.01 -7.33
CA GLY A 83 20.20 11.18 -8.42
C GLY A 83 20.29 9.70 -8.08
N ARG A 84 21.42 9.25 -7.51
CA ARG A 84 21.60 7.87 -7.05
C ARG A 84 20.57 7.47 -6.00
N ALA A 85 20.34 8.27 -4.97
CA ALA A 85 19.36 7.97 -3.93
C ALA A 85 17.92 7.89 -4.47
N VAL A 86 17.57 8.65 -5.51
CA VAL A 86 16.26 8.59 -6.16
C VAL A 86 16.13 7.34 -7.02
N THR A 87 17.15 7.03 -7.84
CA THR A 87 17.14 5.85 -8.71
C THR A 87 17.09 4.54 -7.91
N LEU A 88 17.84 4.45 -6.80
CA LEU A 88 17.82 3.30 -5.90
C LEU A 88 16.42 3.04 -5.29
N ASP A 89 15.77 4.10 -4.81
CA ASP A 89 14.45 4.02 -4.20
C ASP A 89 13.38 3.64 -5.24
N ASN A 90 13.44 4.21 -6.45
CA ASN A 90 12.54 3.85 -7.55
C ASN A 90 12.73 2.40 -8.01
N LEU A 91 13.99 1.94 -8.13
CA LEU A 91 14.31 0.56 -8.47
C LEU A 91 13.76 -0.41 -7.42
N ALA A 92 13.91 -0.06 -6.14
CA ALA A 92 13.37 -0.85 -5.05
C ALA A 92 11.84 -0.94 -5.11
N THR A 93 11.13 0.16 -5.39
CA THR A 93 9.67 0.14 -5.59
C THR A 93 9.28 -0.73 -6.77
N ALA A 94 9.97 -0.63 -7.91
CA ALA A 94 9.68 -1.44 -9.09
C ALA A 94 9.90 -2.94 -8.83
N LEU A 95 10.96 -3.31 -8.11
CA LEU A 95 11.22 -4.69 -7.70
C LEU A 95 10.16 -5.20 -6.72
N ASP A 96 9.75 -4.38 -5.77
CA ASP A 96 8.70 -4.74 -4.83
C ASP A 96 7.34 -4.94 -5.53
N ASP A 97 6.98 -4.10 -6.51
CA ASP A 97 5.81 -4.27 -7.38
C ASP A 97 5.92 -5.56 -8.22
N ARG A 98 7.09 -5.83 -8.81
CA ARG A 98 7.35 -7.08 -9.53
C ARG A 98 7.14 -8.30 -8.63
N SER A 99 7.66 -8.21 -7.41
CA SER A 99 7.53 -9.26 -6.40
C SER A 99 6.05 -9.51 -6.04
N GLN A 100 5.19 -8.50 -6.08
CA GLN A 100 3.76 -8.64 -5.76
C GLN A 100 2.99 -9.35 -6.88
N LEU A 101 3.46 -9.22 -8.13
CA LEU A 101 2.88 -9.91 -9.29
C LEU A 101 3.37 -11.36 -9.42
N GLY A 102 4.67 -11.60 -9.19
CA GLY A 102 5.32 -12.90 -9.40
C GLY A 102 5.73 -13.66 -8.13
N SER A 103 5.48 -13.11 -6.93
CA SER A 103 5.85 -13.70 -5.63
C SER A 103 7.35 -14.02 -5.44
N GLN A 104 8.24 -13.37 -6.18
CA GLN A 104 9.69 -13.60 -6.07
C GLN A 104 10.23 -13.03 -4.75
N LEU A 105 10.78 -13.89 -3.89
CA LEU A 105 11.32 -13.47 -2.59
C LEU A 105 12.64 -12.71 -2.72
N ALA A 106 13.43 -13.02 -3.76
CA ALA A 106 14.68 -12.34 -4.08
C ALA A 106 14.46 -10.85 -4.37
N ASP A 107 13.40 -10.51 -5.11
CA ASP A 107 13.04 -9.12 -5.40
C ASP A 107 12.75 -8.31 -4.13
N VAL A 108 12.13 -8.93 -3.12
CA VAL A 108 11.88 -8.28 -1.83
C VAL A 108 13.18 -8.07 -1.05
N GLU A 109 14.13 -9.00 -1.14
CA GLU A 109 15.43 -8.86 -0.47
C GLU A 109 16.27 -7.77 -1.14
N GLU A 110 16.29 -7.75 -2.48
CA GLU A 110 16.97 -6.72 -3.27
C GLU A 110 16.35 -5.34 -3.00
N SER A 111 15.01 -5.22 -2.98
CA SER A 111 14.34 -3.95 -2.72
C SER A 111 14.66 -3.40 -1.32
N ILE A 112 14.68 -4.24 -0.28
CA ILE A 112 15.09 -3.85 1.07
C ILE A 112 16.53 -3.30 1.07
N GLN A 113 17.45 -3.96 0.38
CA GLN A 113 18.85 -3.52 0.33
C GLN A 113 18.99 -2.17 -0.38
N LEU A 114 18.29 -1.99 -1.50
CA LEU A 114 18.33 -0.75 -2.27
C LEU A 114 17.73 0.43 -1.52
N VAL A 115 16.59 0.27 -0.83
CA VAL A 115 16.03 1.37 0.00
C VAL A 115 16.95 1.70 1.17
N ARG A 116 17.61 0.72 1.78
CA ARG A 116 18.60 0.97 2.84
C ARG A 116 19.78 1.80 2.34
N GLU A 117 20.28 1.50 1.15
CA GLU A 117 21.32 2.29 0.50
C GLU A 117 20.82 3.71 0.16
N ALA A 118 19.62 3.84 -0.40
CA ALA A 118 19.01 5.15 -0.65
C ALA A 118 18.87 5.98 0.65
N LEU A 119 18.55 5.33 1.76
CA LEU A 119 18.47 5.96 3.09
C LEU A 119 19.84 6.30 3.68
N SER A 120 20.92 5.56 3.37
CA SER A 120 22.26 5.93 3.85
C SER A 120 22.79 7.18 3.14
N ILE A 121 22.36 7.42 1.89
CA ILE A 121 22.72 8.62 1.12
C ILE A 121 21.82 9.81 1.48
N THR A 122 20.55 9.56 1.77
CA THR A 122 19.58 10.63 2.10
C THR A 122 19.77 11.13 3.53
N SER A 123 20.15 12.40 3.71
CA SER A 123 20.26 13.06 5.04
C SER A 123 19.00 12.89 5.90
N ASP A 124 19.19 12.78 7.23
CA ASP A 124 18.11 12.71 8.22
C ASP A 124 17.15 13.90 8.19
N SER A 125 17.62 15.07 7.76
CA SER A 125 16.81 16.28 7.64
C SER A 125 16.05 16.38 6.31
N HIS A 126 16.26 15.45 5.38
CA HIS A 126 15.69 15.55 4.05
C HIS A 126 14.18 15.22 4.06
N PRO A 127 13.30 16.05 3.46
CA PRO A 127 11.85 15.84 3.51
C PRO A 127 11.38 14.49 2.96
N SER A 128 12.01 14.02 1.86
CA SER A 128 11.64 12.74 1.24
C SER A 128 12.09 11.50 2.02
N ARG A 129 12.85 11.66 3.11
CA ARG A 129 13.31 10.52 3.92
C ARG A 129 12.15 9.75 4.56
N ALA A 130 11.11 10.46 5.02
CA ALA A 130 9.93 9.83 5.59
C ALA A 130 9.24 8.87 4.59
N ARG A 131 9.18 9.27 3.31
CA ARG A 131 8.65 8.43 2.23
C ARG A 131 9.47 7.15 2.05
N LYS A 132 10.81 7.27 1.96
CA LYS A 132 11.71 6.12 1.81
C LYS A 132 11.63 5.16 3.01
N LEU A 133 11.51 5.69 4.23
CA LEU A 133 11.26 4.89 5.43
C LEU A 133 9.92 4.14 5.34
N GLY A 134 8.85 4.81 4.87
CA GLY A 134 7.56 4.16 4.62
C GLY A 134 7.67 2.99 3.63
N SER A 135 8.41 3.18 2.53
CA SER A 135 8.71 2.11 1.56
C SER A 135 9.44 0.93 2.20
N LEU A 136 10.49 1.20 2.98
CA LEU A 136 11.23 0.16 3.70
C LEU A 136 10.33 -0.61 4.67
N GLY A 137 9.49 0.09 5.42
CA GLY A 137 8.52 -0.53 6.34
C GLY A 137 7.60 -1.51 5.62
N MET A 138 7.06 -1.15 4.45
CA MET A 138 6.23 -2.03 3.64
C MET A 138 6.98 -3.27 3.15
N MET A 139 8.19 -3.11 2.64
CA MET A 139 8.99 -4.23 2.12
C MET A 139 9.35 -5.22 3.23
N LEU A 140 9.70 -4.71 4.42
CA LEU A 140 9.97 -5.54 5.62
C LEU A 140 8.71 -6.28 6.10
N GLU A 141 7.54 -5.62 6.10
CA GLU A 141 6.25 -6.24 6.44
C GLU A 141 5.92 -7.38 5.47
N ARG A 142 6.08 -7.15 4.16
CA ARG A 142 5.87 -8.18 3.14
C ARG A 142 6.84 -9.34 3.29
N LYS A 143 8.11 -9.06 3.58
CA LYS A 143 9.12 -10.09 3.86
C LYS A 143 8.71 -10.95 5.06
N PHE A 144 8.25 -10.33 6.13
CA PHE A 144 7.73 -11.02 7.31
C PHE A 144 6.50 -11.87 6.94
N ASN A 145 5.53 -11.32 6.21
CA ASN A 145 4.32 -12.04 5.81
C ASN A 145 4.57 -13.27 4.93
N ARG A 146 5.57 -13.18 4.03
CA ARG A 146 5.94 -14.29 3.15
C ARG A 146 6.69 -15.38 3.92
N THR A 147 7.61 -15.00 4.79
CA THR A 147 8.45 -15.98 5.49
C THR A 147 7.79 -16.54 6.74
N LYS A 148 7.02 -15.73 7.48
CA LYS A 148 6.41 -15.96 8.81
C LYS A 148 7.33 -16.59 9.85
N LYS A 149 8.64 -16.49 9.65
CA LYS A 149 9.67 -17.22 10.40
C LYS A 149 10.64 -16.30 11.12
N ASP A 150 10.83 -15.08 10.64
CA ASP A 150 11.80 -14.14 11.21
C ASP A 150 11.12 -12.87 11.74
N PHE A 151 10.87 -12.85 13.04
CA PHE A 151 10.26 -11.72 13.75
C PHE A 151 11.13 -10.46 13.77
N ARG A 152 12.43 -10.55 13.41
CA ARG A 152 13.28 -9.36 13.30
C ARG A 152 12.78 -8.42 12.22
N TYR A 153 12.28 -8.94 11.10
CA TYR A 153 11.68 -8.12 10.04
C TYR A 153 10.39 -7.45 10.50
N ARG A 154 9.56 -8.13 11.31
CA ARG A 154 8.38 -7.53 11.93
C ARG A 154 8.79 -6.37 12.84
N ASP A 155 9.69 -6.62 13.78
CA ASP A 155 10.09 -5.64 14.79
C ASP A 155 10.87 -4.47 14.17
N GLU A 156 11.62 -4.72 13.09
CA GLU A 156 12.23 -3.66 12.28
C GLU A 156 11.19 -2.85 11.52
N ALA A 157 10.22 -3.48 10.84
CA ALA A 157 9.14 -2.78 10.14
C ALA A 157 8.40 -1.83 11.08
N LYS A 158 8.03 -2.30 12.28
CA LYS A 158 7.41 -1.48 13.33
C LYS A 158 8.23 -0.23 13.65
N ARG A 159 9.53 -0.40 13.94
CA ARG A 159 10.43 0.72 14.26
C ARG A 159 10.55 1.70 13.11
N ILE A 160 10.65 1.21 11.88
CA ILE A 160 10.79 2.03 10.68
C ILE A 160 9.50 2.83 10.41
N PHE A 161 8.32 2.22 10.55
CA PHE A 161 7.05 2.93 10.43
C PHE A 161 6.89 4.03 11.49
N LEU A 162 7.26 3.73 12.74
CA LEU A 162 7.24 4.73 13.82
C LEU A 162 8.23 5.87 13.54
N LEU A 163 9.41 5.58 13.00
CA LEU A 163 10.38 6.60 12.61
C LEU A 163 9.85 7.47 11.46
N ALA A 164 9.21 6.88 10.46
CA ALA A 164 8.58 7.60 9.36
C ALA A 164 7.46 8.52 9.84
N LEU A 165 6.53 8.01 10.66
CA LEU A 165 5.40 8.75 11.22
C LEU A 165 5.85 9.96 12.06
N ASN A 166 6.91 9.78 12.85
CA ASN A 166 7.43 10.80 13.77
C ASN A 166 8.55 11.65 13.18
N SER A 167 8.83 11.55 11.88
CA SER A 167 9.86 12.36 11.23
C SER A 167 9.51 13.85 11.27
N ALA A 168 10.29 14.64 12.02
CA ALA A 168 10.04 16.07 12.19
C ALA A 168 10.14 16.87 10.88
N ASN A 169 11.03 16.45 9.98
CA ASN A 169 11.28 17.11 8.70
C ASN A 169 10.52 16.47 7.53
N GLY A 170 9.82 15.35 7.77
CA GLY A 170 9.03 14.66 6.76
C GLY A 170 7.78 15.45 6.39
N ASP A 171 7.40 15.41 5.11
CA ASP A 171 6.12 15.96 4.69
C ASP A 171 4.96 15.22 5.38
N ILE A 172 3.88 15.94 5.69
CA ILE A 172 2.76 15.41 6.48
C ILE A 172 2.10 14.22 5.76
N ALA A 173 2.03 14.24 4.43
CA ALA A 173 1.44 13.16 3.64
C ALA A 173 2.21 11.85 3.84
N SER A 174 3.53 11.85 3.65
CA SER A 174 4.37 10.67 3.84
C SER A 174 4.27 10.11 5.27
N ARG A 175 4.21 10.98 6.27
CA ARG A 175 4.05 10.59 7.68
C ARG A 175 2.71 9.92 7.94
N VAL A 176 1.62 10.52 7.45
CA VAL A 176 0.26 9.97 7.55
C VAL A 176 0.17 8.63 6.81
N THR A 177 0.68 8.56 5.58
CA THR A 177 0.71 7.31 4.79
C THR A 177 1.45 6.20 5.54
N ALA A 178 2.61 6.48 6.11
CA ALA A 178 3.37 5.49 6.88
C ALA A 178 2.57 4.98 8.10
N GLY A 179 1.92 5.88 8.85
CA GLY A 179 1.12 5.46 10.00
C GLY A 179 -0.15 4.67 9.61
N LEU A 180 -0.81 5.03 8.52
CA LEU A 180 -1.99 4.30 8.02
C LEU A 180 -1.63 2.88 7.57
N ILE A 181 -0.54 2.75 6.81
CA ILE A 181 0.00 1.44 6.43
C ILE A 181 0.32 0.64 7.69
N TYR A 182 0.97 1.26 8.67
CA TYR A 182 1.34 0.57 9.91
C TYR A 182 0.13 0.03 10.67
N ILE A 183 -0.89 0.86 10.89
CA ILE A 183 -2.09 0.46 11.64
C ILE A 183 -2.90 -0.62 10.92
N SER A 184 -2.91 -0.60 9.59
CA SER A 184 -3.61 -1.62 8.78
C SER A 184 -2.87 -2.95 8.71
N ALA A 185 -1.55 -2.97 8.99
CA ALA A 185 -0.73 -4.18 8.97
C ALA A 185 -0.97 -5.05 10.21
N SER A 186 -1.99 -5.92 10.13
CA SER A 186 -2.34 -6.86 11.21
C SER A 186 -1.19 -7.79 11.62
N SER A 187 -0.28 -8.09 10.69
CA SER A 187 0.92 -8.90 10.92
C SER A 187 1.91 -8.27 11.91
N LEU A 188 1.89 -6.93 12.01
CA LEU A 188 2.78 -6.15 12.87
C LEU A 188 2.15 -5.83 14.23
N ARG A 189 0.88 -6.16 14.42
CA ARG A 189 0.13 -5.84 15.63
C ARG A 189 0.52 -6.75 16.77
N THR A 190 1.21 -6.19 17.76
CA THR A 190 1.64 -6.93 18.96
C THR A 190 1.13 -6.33 20.27
N ASP A 191 0.82 -5.03 20.28
CA ASP A 191 0.41 -4.28 21.47
C ASP A 191 -0.66 -3.23 21.11
N GLY A 192 -1.84 -3.36 21.71
CA GLY A 192 -2.95 -2.43 21.49
C GLY A 192 -2.65 -1.01 21.98
N CYS A 193 -1.84 -0.84 23.03
CA CYS A 193 -1.47 0.50 23.54
C CYS A 193 -0.56 1.24 22.56
N GLU A 194 0.36 0.54 21.92
CA GLU A 194 1.21 1.09 20.87
C GLU A 194 0.36 1.52 19.66
N MET A 195 -0.55 0.66 19.20
CA MET A 195 -1.45 0.98 18.09
C MET A 195 -2.35 2.18 18.41
N TYR A 196 -2.80 2.32 19.66
CA TYR A 196 -3.55 3.48 20.12
C TYR A 196 -2.75 4.78 20.01
N ASN A 197 -1.49 4.77 20.43
CA ASN A 197 -0.63 5.94 20.32
C ASN A 197 -0.41 6.32 18.85
N VAL A 198 -0.22 5.33 17.96
CA VAL A 198 -0.13 5.57 16.51
C VAL A 198 -1.43 6.20 15.98
N ALA A 199 -2.59 5.68 16.39
CA ALA A 199 -3.89 6.18 15.93
C ALA A 199 -4.11 7.62 16.39
N LYS A 200 -3.72 7.93 17.62
CA LYS A 200 -3.76 9.29 18.17
C LYS A 200 -2.86 10.24 17.38
N THR A 201 -1.60 9.88 17.13
CA THR A 201 -0.67 10.69 16.33
C THR A 201 -1.19 10.92 14.91
N LEU A 202 -1.77 9.90 14.27
CA LEU A 202 -2.39 10.05 12.95
C LEU A 202 -3.53 11.06 12.95
N MET A 203 -4.41 11.02 13.96
CA MET A 203 -5.51 11.97 14.07
C MET A 203 -5.00 13.42 14.21
N GLU A 204 -3.96 13.63 15.01
CA GLU A 204 -3.31 14.94 15.14
C GLU A 204 -2.71 15.40 13.81
N LEU A 205 -2.03 14.51 13.08
CA LEU A 205 -1.44 14.83 11.77
C LEU A 205 -2.49 15.08 10.69
N ILE A 206 -3.58 14.32 10.65
CA ILE A 206 -4.66 14.50 9.65
C ILE A 206 -5.34 15.86 9.83
N GLN A 207 -5.55 16.30 11.07
CA GLN A 207 -6.08 17.64 11.35
C GLN A 207 -5.17 18.76 10.85
N LEU A 208 -3.85 18.54 10.88
CA LEU A 208 -2.86 19.47 10.31
C LEU A 208 -2.78 19.35 8.77
N TRP A 209 -3.01 18.16 8.23
CA TRP A 209 -2.89 17.86 6.80
C TRP A 209 -4.05 18.39 5.97
N ILE A 210 -5.26 18.43 6.54
CA ILE A 210 -6.48 18.88 5.87
C ILE A 210 -6.95 20.21 6.48
N PRO A 211 -6.41 21.36 6.05
CA PRO A 211 -6.93 22.66 6.47
C PRO A 211 -8.44 22.77 6.22
N LEU A 212 -9.16 23.30 7.21
CA LEU A 212 -10.60 23.59 7.10
C LEU A 212 -10.94 24.52 5.92
N SER A 213 -9.95 25.26 5.39
CA SER A 213 -10.07 26.16 4.24
C SER A 213 -10.03 25.48 2.86
N LEU A 214 -9.72 24.17 2.77
CA LEU A 214 -9.69 23.46 1.48
C LEU A 214 -11.06 23.39 0.81
N LYS A 215 -11.06 23.42 -0.54
CA LYS A 215 -12.26 23.21 -1.35
C LYS A 215 -12.81 21.78 -1.13
N PRO A 216 -14.13 21.56 -1.28
CA PRO A 216 -14.74 20.24 -1.09
C PRO A 216 -14.10 19.12 -1.92
N SER A 217 -13.71 19.40 -3.18
CA SER A 217 -13.03 18.43 -4.06
C SER A 217 -11.65 18.00 -3.54
N ASP A 218 -10.88 18.97 -3.04
CA ASP A 218 -9.52 18.72 -2.57
C ASP A 218 -9.56 17.98 -1.24
N LYS A 219 -10.49 18.35 -0.36
CA LYS A 219 -10.84 17.58 0.84
C LYS A 219 -11.16 16.13 0.46
N GLN A 220 -12.04 15.91 -0.51
CA GLN A 220 -12.42 14.56 -0.95
C GLN A 220 -11.22 13.73 -1.45
N TYR A 221 -10.29 14.35 -2.20
CA TYR A 221 -9.06 13.69 -2.65
C TYR A 221 -8.20 13.23 -1.45
N PHE A 222 -7.87 14.14 -0.52
CA PHE A 222 -7.09 13.78 0.67
C PHE A 222 -7.79 12.71 1.53
N LEU A 223 -9.12 12.75 1.56
CA LEU A 223 -9.90 11.85 2.40
C LEU A 223 -10.03 10.43 1.85
N SER A 224 -9.93 10.26 0.53
CA SER A 224 -9.78 8.94 -0.07
C SER A 224 -8.53 8.20 0.43
N SER A 225 -7.51 8.93 0.88
CA SER A 225 -6.23 8.35 1.32
C SER A 225 -6.23 7.84 2.77
N VAL A 226 -7.22 8.22 3.58
CA VAL A 226 -7.32 7.81 5.01
C VAL A 226 -8.39 6.74 5.25
N VAL A 227 -8.96 6.15 4.18
CA VAL A 227 -10.01 5.14 4.26
C VAL A 227 -9.57 3.94 5.10
N GLY A 228 -10.46 3.49 6.00
CA GLY A 228 -10.20 2.35 6.88
C GLY A 228 -9.57 2.73 8.23
N LEU A 229 -9.25 4.01 8.44
CA LEU A 229 -8.78 4.52 9.73
C LEU A 229 -9.81 4.28 10.83
N SER A 230 -11.10 4.55 10.60
CA SER A 230 -12.14 4.28 11.60
C SER A 230 -12.27 2.80 11.95
N SER A 231 -12.22 1.92 10.95
CA SER A 231 -12.29 0.47 11.16
C SER A 231 -11.11 -0.02 11.99
N ASN A 232 -9.91 0.48 11.71
CA ASN A 232 -8.73 0.15 12.48
C ASN A 232 -8.77 0.73 13.89
N ALA A 233 -9.22 1.98 14.07
CA ALA A 233 -9.40 2.60 15.37
C ALA A 233 -10.42 1.83 16.24
N ALA A 234 -11.50 1.34 15.62
CA ALA A 234 -12.47 0.47 16.28
C ALA A 234 -11.84 -0.86 16.72
N ALA A 235 -11.06 -1.50 15.86
CA ALA A 235 -10.35 -2.74 16.19
C ALA A 235 -9.38 -2.55 17.38
N ILE A 236 -8.58 -1.47 17.36
CA ILE A 236 -7.65 -1.11 18.45
C ILE A 236 -8.42 -0.87 19.75
N SER A 237 -9.57 -0.20 19.68
CA SER A 237 -10.41 0.08 20.86
C SER A 237 -10.96 -1.20 21.49
N LEU A 238 -11.31 -2.21 20.68
CA LEU A 238 -11.74 -3.51 21.17
C LEU A 238 -10.58 -4.26 21.84
N GLU A 239 -9.39 -4.26 21.24
CA GLU A 239 -8.18 -4.88 21.81
C GLU A 239 -7.80 -4.27 23.17
N ILE A 240 -7.90 -2.95 23.32
CA ILE A 240 -7.69 -2.26 24.61
C ILE A 240 -8.86 -2.48 25.56
N GLY A 241 -10.06 -2.67 25.02
CA GLY A 241 -11.25 -3.08 25.75
C GLY A 241 -11.03 -4.34 26.58
N GLU A 242 -10.26 -5.30 26.05
CA GLU A 242 -9.85 -6.53 26.73
C GLU A 242 -8.64 -6.35 27.67
N SER A 243 -7.95 -5.20 27.62
CA SER A 243 -6.83 -4.89 28.50
C SER A 243 -7.30 -4.30 29.86
N PRO A 244 -6.68 -4.68 30.99
CA PRO A 244 -6.99 -4.12 32.31
C PRO A 244 -6.50 -2.68 32.52
N LEU A 245 -5.84 -2.05 31.53
CA LEU A 245 -5.23 -0.73 31.66
C LEU A 245 -6.20 0.42 31.31
N SER A 246 -6.64 1.09 32.38
CA SER A 246 -7.27 2.43 32.52
C SER A 246 -8.55 2.75 31.73
N ALA A 247 -9.61 3.08 32.47
CA ALA A 247 -10.88 3.58 31.93
C ALA A 247 -10.74 4.88 31.08
N GLY A 248 -9.69 5.68 31.33
CA GLY A 248 -9.39 6.88 30.56
C GLY A 248 -9.04 6.61 29.09
N MET A 249 -8.20 5.60 28.85
CA MET A 249 -7.84 5.20 27.47
C MET A 249 -9.04 4.68 26.69
N LYS A 250 -9.99 4.00 27.36
CA LYS A 250 -11.25 3.55 26.72
C LYS A 250 -12.14 4.72 26.31
N ALA A 251 -12.26 5.75 27.14
CA ALA A 251 -13.04 6.94 26.83
C ALA A 251 -12.43 7.73 25.66
N ASP A 252 -11.11 7.87 25.65
CA ASP A 252 -10.40 8.58 24.57
C ASP A 252 -10.37 7.76 23.26
N ALA A 253 -10.30 6.42 23.33
CA ALA A 253 -10.45 5.56 22.17
C ALA A 253 -11.84 5.69 21.53
N HIS A 254 -12.89 5.81 22.35
CA HIS A 254 -14.25 6.11 21.88
C HIS A 254 -14.32 7.48 21.19
N ARG A 255 -13.61 8.49 21.70
CA ARG A 255 -13.48 9.81 21.06
C ARG A 255 -12.67 9.74 19.76
N LEU A 256 -11.64 8.91 19.69
CA LEU A 256 -10.87 8.68 18.46
C LEU A 256 -11.77 8.08 17.37
N ILE A 257 -12.55 7.04 17.68
CA ILE A 257 -13.55 6.48 16.76
C ILE A 257 -14.56 7.56 16.35
N HIS A 258 -15.12 8.29 17.32
CA HIS A 258 -16.10 9.33 17.01
C HIS A 258 -15.52 10.43 16.12
N ASN A 259 -14.28 10.84 16.33
CA ASN A 259 -13.61 11.87 15.52
C ASN A 259 -13.20 11.34 14.14
N SER A 260 -12.75 10.09 14.03
CA SER A 260 -12.44 9.46 12.74
C SER A 260 -13.71 9.24 11.92
N VAL A 261 -14.78 8.81 12.58
CA VAL A 261 -16.12 8.63 12.00
C VAL A 261 -16.75 9.97 11.65
N ILE A 262 -16.63 11.03 12.47
CA ILE A 262 -17.08 12.38 12.08
C ILE A 262 -16.32 12.87 10.86
N SER A 263 -15.01 12.62 10.82
CA SER A 263 -14.22 12.92 9.63
C SER A 263 -14.84 12.17 8.45
N GLU A 264 -14.93 10.84 8.47
CA GLU A 264 -15.52 9.99 7.42
C GLU A 264 -17.02 10.26 7.09
N ILE A 265 -17.85 10.70 8.04
CA ILE A 265 -19.30 10.96 7.87
C ILE A 265 -19.57 12.36 7.34
N LEU A 266 -18.89 13.41 7.83
CA LEU A 266 -19.00 14.75 7.21
C LEU A 266 -18.66 14.69 5.72
N ILE A 267 -17.86 13.70 5.33
CA ILE A 267 -17.42 13.39 3.97
C ILE A 267 -18.50 12.64 3.17
N ASN A 268 -19.11 11.60 3.73
CA ASN A 268 -20.19 10.86 3.06
C ASN A 268 -21.52 11.63 3.00
N GLY A 269 -21.83 12.45 4.01
CA GLY A 269 -23.02 13.29 4.04
C GLY A 269 -23.03 14.37 2.97
N LEU A 270 -21.86 14.97 2.66
CA LEU A 270 -21.72 15.91 1.54
C LEU A 270 -21.89 15.23 0.18
N CYS A 271 -21.49 13.96 0.04
CA CYS A 271 -21.74 13.16 -1.17
C CYS A 271 -23.24 12.92 -1.42
N HIS A 272 -24.03 12.61 -0.39
CA HIS A 272 -25.48 12.41 -0.57
C HIS A 272 -26.24 13.69 -0.91
N ILE A 273 -25.85 14.83 -0.33
CA ILE A 273 -26.47 16.14 -0.63
C ILE A 273 -26.13 16.60 -2.05
N ASN A 274 -24.90 16.38 -2.52
CA ASN A 274 -24.51 16.74 -3.89
C ASN A 274 -25.05 15.77 -4.95
N ALA A 275 -25.13 14.47 -4.66
CA ALA A 275 -25.77 13.51 -5.57
C ALA A 275 -27.27 13.76 -5.73
N GLN A 276 -27.99 14.18 -4.67
CA GLN A 276 -29.40 14.56 -4.77
C GLN A 276 -29.63 15.90 -5.48
N ARG A 277 -28.67 16.83 -5.45
CA ARG A 277 -28.74 18.09 -6.21
C ARG A 277 -28.51 17.90 -7.72
N ILE A 278 -27.70 16.93 -8.12
CA ILE A 278 -27.41 16.67 -9.54
C ILE A 278 -28.59 15.98 -10.27
N VAL A 279 -29.48 15.29 -9.54
CA VAL A 279 -30.64 14.59 -10.13
C VAL A 279 -31.88 15.49 -10.29
N ASN A 280 -31.89 16.71 -9.75
CA ASN A 280 -33.02 17.65 -9.80
C ASN A 280 -32.74 18.90 -10.66
N VAL A 281 -32.23 18.71 -11.88
CA VAL A 281 -32.24 19.77 -12.90
C VAL A 281 -33.54 19.64 -13.71
N PRO A 282 -34.46 20.62 -13.69
CA PRO A 282 -35.61 20.61 -14.57
C PRO A 282 -35.13 20.72 -16.02
N GLN A 283 -35.59 19.83 -16.90
CA GLN A 283 -35.36 19.96 -18.34
C GLN A 283 -36.01 21.25 -18.84
N CYS A 284 -35.20 22.27 -19.14
CA CYS A 284 -35.65 23.41 -19.94
C CYS A 284 -35.69 22.99 -21.41
N SER A 285 -36.89 22.74 -21.93
CA SER A 285 -37.16 22.62 -23.36
C SER A 285 -36.91 23.96 -24.06
N TYR A 286 -35.92 24.01 -24.96
CA TYR A 286 -35.70 25.14 -25.86
C TYR A 286 -36.45 24.90 -27.18
N ASP A 287 -37.54 25.64 -27.39
CA ASP A 287 -38.19 25.79 -28.70
C ASP A 287 -37.34 26.70 -29.59
N MET A 288 -36.98 26.22 -30.79
CA MET A 288 -36.29 27.00 -31.82
C MET A 288 -37.32 27.66 -32.75
N PRO A 289 -37.19 28.97 -33.07
CA PRO A 289 -38.07 29.61 -34.03
C PRO A 289 -37.67 29.25 -35.46
N LYS A 290 -38.67 28.90 -36.29
CA LYS A 290 -38.54 28.69 -37.73
C LYS A 290 -38.23 30.02 -38.41
N THR A 291 -37.12 30.09 -39.13
CA THR A 291 -36.88 31.16 -40.12
C THR A 291 -37.50 30.76 -41.45
N SER A 292 -38.25 31.71 -42.01
CA SER A 292 -38.93 31.75 -43.31
C SER A 292 -38.05 31.43 -44.50
#